data_AF-A0A963Y722-F1
#
_entry.id   AF-A0A963Y722-F1
#
_cell.length_a   1.000
_cell.length_b   1.000
_cell.length_c   1.000
_cell.angle_alpha   90.00
_cell.angle_beta   90.00
_cell.angle_gamma   90.00
#
_symmetry.space_group_name_H-M   'P 1'
#
loop_
_entity.id
_entity.type
_entity.pdbx_description
1 polymer ?
#
loop_
_entity_poly.entity_id
_entity_poly.type
_entity_poly.pdbx_seq_one_letter_code
_entity_poly.pdbx_strand_id
1 'polypeptide(L)'
;FRSHIGSYKDLPLTLYHIQWKFRDEIRPRFGVMRGRECLMKDGYNFDVDRDAALHAYNRHMVSYLRTYERMGLTAIPMRAASGPIGGDNTHEFLVLANT
;
A
#
# COMPACT_ATOMS: atom_id res chain seq x y z
N PHE A 1 -0.70 1.21 -17.87
CA PHE A 1 -0.91 -0.25 -18.01
C PHE A 1 -1.61 -0.58 -19.33
N ARG A 2 -2.93 -0.38 -19.46
CA ARG A 2 -3.74 -0.81 -20.63
C ARG A 2 -3.18 -0.41 -22.01
N SER A 3 -2.56 0.77 -22.13
CA SER A 3 -2.05 1.25 -23.42
C SER A 3 -0.74 0.60 -23.88
N HIS A 4 -0.02 -0.10 -23.00
CA HIS A 4 1.34 -0.59 -23.27
C HIS A 4 1.51 -2.10 -23.02
N ILE A 5 0.64 -2.69 -22.20
CA ILE A 5 0.71 -4.11 -21.86
C ILE A 5 -0.31 -4.85 -22.72
N GLY A 6 0.19 -5.76 -23.56
CA GLY A 6 -0.62 -6.46 -24.57
C GLY A 6 -0.62 -7.99 -24.42
N SER A 7 0.28 -8.55 -23.61
CA SER A 7 0.43 -10.00 -23.45
C SER A 7 0.54 -10.40 -21.98
N TYR A 8 0.09 -11.61 -21.66
CA TYR A 8 0.33 -12.22 -20.35
C TYR A 8 1.84 -12.37 -20.05
N LYS A 9 2.69 -12.41 -21.08
CA LYS A 9 4.15 -12.50 -20.96
C LYS A 9 4.78 -11.24 -20.33
N ASP A 10 4.06 -10.13 -20.35
CA ASP A 10 4.50 -8.88 -19.73
C ASP A 10 4.16 -8.83 -18.22
N LEU A 11 3.51 -9.89 -17.70
CA LEU A 11 3.13 -10.05 -16.30
C LEU A 11 3.97 -11.16 -15.63
N PRO A 12 4.25 -11.06 -14.32
CA PRO A 12 3.75 -10.07 -13.36
C PRO A 12 4.43 -8.71 -13.47
N LEU A 13 3.67 -7.63 -13.22
CA LEU A 13 4.19 -6.26 -13.25
C LEU A 13 3.83 -5.51 -11.98
N THR A 14 4.83 -4.89 -11.34
CA THR A 14 4.67 -3.97 -10.21
C THR A 14 5.10 -2.57 -10.62
N LEU A 15 4.17 -1.62 -10.54
CA LEU A 15 4.45 -0.19 -10.75
C LEU A 15 4.25 0.55 -9.43
N TYR A 16 5.11 1.49 -9.10
CA TYR A 16 4.93 2.35 -7.93
C TYR A 16 5.44 3.75 -8.20
N HIS A 17 4.97 4.72 -7.42
CA HIS A 17 5.57 6.03 -7.37
C HIS A 17 5.55 6.58 -5.94
N ILE A 18 6.30 7.66 -5.73
CA ILE A 18 6.29 8.45 -4.50
C ILE A 18 5.85 9.84 -4.92
N GLN A 19 4.66 10.25 -4.50
CA GLN A 19 4.08 11.50 -4.97
C GLN A 19 3.19 12.15 -3.90
N TRP A 20 3.08 13.48 -3.97
CA TRP A 20 2.15 14.25 -3.15
C TRP A 20 0.70 13.92 -3.47
N LYS A 21 -0.10 13.73 -2.42
CA LYS A 21 -1.53 13.45 -2.47
C LYS A 21 -2.28 14.46 -1.63
N PHE A 22 -3.47 14.83 -2.08
CA PHE A 22 -4.37 15.71 -1.35
C PHE A 22 -5.64 14.97 -0.92
N ARG A 23 -6.04 15.15 0.34
CA ARG A 23 -7.31 14.70 0.90
C ARG A 23 -7.92 15.86 1.66
N ASP A 24 -9.18 16.19 1.36
CA ASP A 24 -9.87 17.27 2.05
C ASP A 24 -10.38 16.80 3.43
N GLU A 25 -9.44 16.63 4.36
CA GLU A 25 -9.73 16.26 5.74
C GLU A 25 -10.46 17.41 6.45
N ILE A 26 -11.65 17.09 6.97
CA ILE A 26 -12.55 18.04 7.64
C ILE A 26 -11.88 18.64 8.87
N ARG A 27 -11.10 17.84 9.61
CA ARG A 27 -10.40 18.27 10.84
C ARG A 27 -8.92 17.88 10.83
N PRO A 28 -8.04 18.64 10.15
CA PRO A 28 -6.60 18.37 10.14
C PRO A 28 -5.99 18.57 11.55
N ARG A 29 -5.22 17.59 12.03
CA ARG A 29 -4.65 17.56 13.39
C ARG A 29 -3.32 16.78 13.41
N PHE A 30 -2.60 16.85 14.52
CA PHE A 30 -1.38 16.05 14.75
C PHE A 30 -0.25 16.26 13.71
N GLY A 31 -0.18 17.48 13.16
CA GLY A 31 0.85 17.84 12.18
C GLY A 31 0.84 16.93 10.96
N VAL A 32 1.98 16.29 10.69
CA VAL A 32 2.18 15.39 9.54
C VAL A 32 1.32 14.12 9.58
N MET A 33 0.84 13.73 10.76
CA MET A 33 0.08 12.47 10.92
C MET A 33 -1.33 12.56 10.33
N ARG A 34 -1.96 13.75 10.33
CA ARG A 34 -3.30 13.96 9.78
C ARG A 34 -3.47 15.36 9.18
N GLY A 35 -2.73 15.59 8.09
CA GLY A 35 -2.82 16.79 7.24
C GLY A 35 -3.77 16.62 6.05
N ARG A 36 -3.82 17.64 5.19
CA ARG A 36 -4.53 17.57 3.89
C ARG A 36 -3.62 17.12 2.75
N GLU A 37 -2.38 17.55 2.78
CA GLU A 37 -1.36 17.15 1.81
C GLU A 37 -0.37 16.20 2.48
N CYS A 38 -0.11 15.06 1.84
CA CYS A 38 0.81 14.06 2.35
C CYS A 38 1.62 13.43 1.21
N LEU A 39 2.88 13.09 1.50
CA LEU A 39 3.72 12.35 0.57
C LEU A 39 3.43 10.85 0.74
N MET A 40 3.10 10.17 -0.35
CA MET A 40 2.70 8.77 -0.30
C MET A 40 3.44 7.94 -1.35
N LYS A 41 3.85 6.73 -0.94
CA LYS A 41 4.30 5.68 -1.85
C LYS A 41 3.15 4.70 -2.11
N ASP A 42 2.51 4.82 -3.26
CA ASP A 42 1.50 3.87 -3.73
C ASP A 42 2.07 2.93 -4.80
N GLY A 43 1.76 1.64 -4.65
CA GLY A 43 2.20 0.56 -5.53
C GLY A 43 1.02 -0.24 -6.06
N TYR A 44 1.11 -0.65 -7.32
CA TYR A 44 0.06 -1.28 -8.10
C TYR A 44 0.64 -2.54 -8.76
N ASN A 45 0.00 -3.68 -8.52
CA ASN A 45 0.40 -4.96 -9.09
C ASN A 45 -0.61 -5.40 -10.15
N PHE A 46 -0.10 -5.99 -11.21
CA PHE A 46 -0.87 -6.55 -12.30
C PHE A 46 -0.37 -7.97 -12.54
N ASP A 47 -1.29 -8.92 -12.43
CA ASP A 47 -1.01 -10.35 -12.50
C ASP A 47 -2.10 -11.02 -13.34
N VAL A 48 -1.79 -12.19 -13.91
CA VAL A 48 -2.67 -12.90 -14.85
C VAL A 48 -3.91 -13.46 -14.16
N ASP A 49 -3.75 -13.91 -12.92
CA ASP A 49 -4.79 -14.53 -12.13
C ASP A 49 -4.69 -14.16 -10.64
N ARG A 50 -5.66 -14.64 -9.87
CA ARG A 50 -5.78 -14.35 -8.43
C ARG A 50 -4.61 -14.93 -7.62
N ASP A 51 -4.12 -16.12 -7.95
CA ASP A 51 -3.09 -16.79 -7.16
C ASP A 51 -1.74 -16.10 -7.36
N ALA A 52 -1.43 -15.69 -8.59
CA ALA A 52 -0.30 -14.82 -8.90
C ALA A 52 -0.41 -13.46 -8.18
N ALA A 53 -1.60 -12.85 -8.17
CA ALA A 53 -1.84 -11.61 -7.43
C ALA A 53 -1.65 -11.78 -5.91
N LEU A 54 -2.06 -12.91 -5.33
CA LEU A 54 -1.82 -13.25 -3.92
C LEU A 54 -0.34 -13.47 -3.63
N HIS A 55 0.40 -14.05 -4.57
CA HIS A 55 1.84 -14.17 -4.45
C HIS A 55 2.52 -12.79 -4.45
N ALA A 56 2.12 -11.89 -5.35
CA ALA A 56 2.59 -10.51 -5.36
C ALA A 56 2.23 -9.77 -4.06
N TYR A 57 0.99 -9.93 -3.57
CA TYR A 57 0.52 -9.41 -2.30
C TYR A 57 1.44 -9.80 -1.13
N ASN A 58 1.77 -11.09 -1.03
CA ASN A 58 2.66 -11.61 0.02
C ASN A 58 4.08 -11.03 -0.09
N ARG A 59 4.60 -10.82 -1.31
CA ARG A 59 5.90 -10.15 -1.50
C ARG A 59 5.88 -8.70 -0.98
N HIS A 60 4.78 -7.98 -1.18
CA HIS A 60 4.63 -6.61 -0.65
C HIS A 60 4.49 -6.60 0.86
N MET A 61 3.78 -7.57 1.45
CA MET A 61 3.70 -7.76 2.90
C MET A 61 5.12 -7.85 3.51
N VAL A 62 5.96 -8.75 2.99
CA VAL A 62 7.34 -8.92 3.47
C VAL A 62 8.18 -7.67 3.22
N SER A 63 8.00 -7.01 2.08
CA SER A 63 8.73 -5.77 1.75
C SER A 63 8.41 -4.67 2.75
N TYR A 64 7.14 -4.49 3.13
CA TYR A 64 6.73 -3.49 4.12
C TYR A 64 7.26 -3.80 5.50
N LEU A 65 7.20 -5.07 5.95
CA LEU A 65 7.81 -5.47 7.22
C LEU A 65 9.29 -5.08 7.28
N ARG A 66 10.06 -5.39 6.22
CA ARG A 66 11.48 -5.00 6.12
C ARG A 66 11.66 -3.48 6.06
N THR A 67 10.77 -2.75 5.39
CA THR A 67 10.83 -1.28 5.33
C THR A 67 10.69 -0.67 6.72
N TYR A 68 9.70 -1.10 7.50
CA TYR A 68 9.49 -0.58 8.86
C TYR A 68 10.60 -1.03 9.82
N GLU A 69 11.07 -2.27 9.72
CA GLU A 69 12.22 -2.77 10.48
C GLU A 69 13.48 -1.93 10.24
N ARG A 70 13.78 -1.58 8.97
CA ARG A 70 14.89 -0.70 8.61
C ARG A 70 14.75 0.74 9.15
N MET A 71 13.54 1.17 9.47
CA MET A 71 13.26 2.45 10.12
C MET A 71 13.33 2.37 11.66
N GLY A 72 13.60 1.19 12.23
CA GLY A 72 13.58 0.95 13.67
C GLY A 72 12.17 0.90 14.27
N LEU A 73 11.15 0.65 13.45
CA LEU A 73 9.75 0.63 13.86
C LEU A 73 9.24 -0.81 13.97
N THR A 74 8.48 -1.08 15.03
CA THR A 74 7.72 -2.34 15.16
C THR A 74 6.33 -2.14 14.58
N ALA A 75 6.17 -2.40 13.29
CA ALA A 75 4.89 -2.30 12.59
C ALA A 75 4.18 -3.67 12.55
N ILE A 76 2.97 -3.73 13.11
CA ILE A 76 2.17 -4.94 13.21
C ILE A 76 1.18 -4.98 12.03
N PRO A 77 1.20 -6.02 11.17
CA PRO A 77 0.21 -6.19 10.12
C PRO A 77 -1.11 -6.68 10.72
N MET A 78 -2.18 -5.90 10.54
CA MET A 78 -3.52 -6.21 11.04
C MET A 78 -4.50 -6.26 9.88
N ARG A 79 -5.40 -7.25 9.85
CA ARG A 79 -6.46 -7.31 8.84
C ARG A 79 -7.34 -6.05 8.96
N ALA A 80 -7.58 -5.40 7.83
CA ALA A 80 -8.29 -4.14 7.77
C ALA A 80 -9.58 -4.25 6.93
N ALA A 81 -10.38 -3.20 6.92
CA ALA A 81 -11.46 -3.05 5.96
C ALA A 81 -10.90 -2.48 4.65
N SER A 82 -11.39 -2.93 3.50
CA SER A 82 -10.91 -2.43 2.20
C SER A 82 -11.46 -1.05 1.85
N GLY A 83 -12.57 -0.67 2.46
CA GLY A 83 -13.21 0.62 2.21
C GLY A 83 -13.54 0.83 0.72
N PRO A 84 -13.47 2.07 0.21
CA PRO A 84 -13.78 2.37 -1.18
C PRO A 84 -12.84 1.74 -2.22
N ILE A 85 -11.69 1.22 -1.81
CA ILE A 85 -10.70 0.59 -2.69
C ILE A 85 -11.18 -0.80 -3.12
N GLY A 86 -11.96 -1.48 -2.27
CA GLY A 86 -12.51 -2.81 -2.53
C GLY A 86 -11.51 -3.97 -2.34
N GLY A 87 -12.03 -5.19 -2.46
CA GLY A 87 -11.29 -6.43 -2.25
C GLY A 87 -11.37 -6.98 -0.82
N ASP A 88 -10.96 -8.24 -0.66
CA ASP A 88 -11.14 -8.98 0.61
C ASP A 88 -9.81 -9.18 1.39
N ASN A 89 -8.67 -9.03 0.70
CA ASN A 89 -7.34 -9.24 1.27
C ASN A 89 -6.65 -7.89 1.48
N THR A 90 -6.87 -7.32 2.66
CA THR A 90 -6.33 -6.02 3.07
C THR A 90 -5.74 -6.10 4.46
N HIS A 91 -4.56 -5.50 4.62
CA HIS A 91 -3.87 -5.37 5.89
C HIS A 91 -3.32 -3.96 6.03
N GLU A 92 -3.50 -3.40 7.22
CA GLU A 92 -2.86 -2.16 7.66
C GLU A 92 -1.64 -2.47 8.52
N PHE A 93 -0.62 -1.63 8.43
CA PHE A 93 0.59 -1.74 9.24
C PHE A 93 0.54 -0.68 10.32
N LEU A 94 0.36 -1.12 11.57
CA LEU A 94 0.16 -0.25 12.71
C LEU A 94 1.40 -0.24 13.61
N VAL A 95 1.91 0.94 13.94
CA VAL A 95 2.96 1.11 14.94
C VAL A 95 2.29 1.43 16.26
N LEU A 96 2.62 0.67 17.31
CA LEU A 96 2.08 0.90 18.64
C LEU A 96 2.62 2.24 19.20
N ALA A 97 1.71 3.08 19.68
CA ALA A 97 2.04 4.36 20.30
C ALA A 97 1.15 4.55 21.53
N ASN A 98 1.74 5.09 22.60
CA ASN A 98 0.98 5.55 23.76
C ASN A 98 0.38 6.92 23.40
N THR A 99 -0.93 7.07 23.61
CA THR A 99 -1.64 8.35 23.49
C THR A 99 -1.30 9.32 24.60
#